data_AF-A0A9J7LND8-F1
#
_entry.id   AF-A0A9J7LND8-F1
#
_cell.length_a   1.000
_cell.length_b   1.000
_cell.length_c   1.000
_cell.angle_alpha   90.00
_cell.angle_beta   90.00
_cell.angle_gamma   90.00
#
_symmetry.space_group_name_H-M   'P 1'
#
loop_
_entity.id
_entity.type
_entity.pdbx_description
1 polymer ?
#
loop_
_entity_poly.entity_id
_entity_poly.type
_entity_poly.pdbx_seq_one_letter_code
_entity_poly.pdbx_strand_id
1 'polypeptide(L)'
;MSIDLYHDEMARLLTVRCRDIFLNGGDPTVWTSRLSDFVPVQDTPTLHDRSSFVFHTDMGESVPDPVTFLQNNGAQFLVYSVDFDQRVLGLVKVQEGIDIRKAPFVYQAQRENAEELLLLSFDVLPKVADALTGTRATVKNIFLYNTGRCGSTLMCKCMDVINDVQAVSEPDVFQVIIERVCTRHVPLTSDDKDEIIMLLRCSVILLNFYFQQQDPSKTVICYKFRSEVIFIADLLQKAAPEAKTIFMYRDLPGFYDSYMNLLFNGSYWRYLFETTLRLDVLFRIPRTKTNYRSSYFLLNIRV
;
A
#
# COMPACT_ATOMS: atom_id res chain seq x y z
N MET A 1 41.60 19.64 10.24
CA MET A 1 40.28 20.29 10.11
C MET A 1 39.36 19.23 9.51
N SER A 2 38.67 18.49 10.37
CA SER A 2 37.60 17.57 9.96
C SER A 2 36.44 18.43 9.52
N ILE A 3 36.07 18.37 8.25
CA ILE A 3 34.77 18.87 7.81
C ILE A 3 33.83 17.72 8.15
N ASP A 4 33.24 17.79 9.34
CA ASP A 4 32.11 16.95 9.72
C ASP A 4 30.95 17.35 8.79
N LEU A 5 30.85 16.67 7.66
CA LEU A 5 29.63 16.59 6.87
C LEU A 5 28.61 15.87 7.74
N TYR A 6 27.92 16.63 8.57
CA TYR A 6 26.60 16.25 9.06
C TYR A 6 25.76 15.98 7.80
N HIS A 7 25.70 14.72 7.38
CA HIS A 7 24.59 14.23 6.57
C HIS A 7 23.38 14.30 7.48
N ASP A 8 22.84 15.51 7.47
CA ASP A 8 21.78 16.02 8.29
C ASP A 8 20.60 15.04 8.23
N GLU A 9 20.16 14.59 9.40
CA GLU A 9 19.08 13.61 9.62
C GLU A 9 17.73 14.24 9.22
N MET A 10 17.59 14.59 7.95
CA MET A 10 16.55 15.52 7.53
C MET A 10 15.28 14.78 7.18
N ALA A 11 14.23 15.10 7.93
CA ALA A 11 12.89 15.05 7.40
C ALA A 11 12.54 16.39 6.74
N ARG A 12 11.71 16.34 5.70
CA ARG A 12 11.26 17.53 4.96
C ARG A 12 9.75 17.57 4.91
N LEU A 13 9.18 18.74 5.19
CA LEU A 13 7.74 18.98 5.09
C LEU A 13 7.46 19.90 3.89
N LEU A 14 6.56 19.47 3.01
CA LEU A 14 6.17 20.20 1.81
C LEU A 14 4.66 20.40 1.80
N THR A 15 4.22 21.61 1.45
CA THR A 15 2.83 21.81 1.01
C THR A 15 2.71 21.36 -0.45
N VAL A 16 1.82 20.41 -0.70
CA VAL A 16 1.68 19.76 -2.01
C VAL A 16 0.25 19.80 -2.51
N ARG A 17 0.09 19.59 -3.82
CA ARG A 17 -1.19 19.24 -4.43
C ARG A 17 -1.00 18.07 -5.39
N CYS A 18 -2.05 17.30 -5.61
CA CYS A 18 -2.05 16.26 -6.64
C CYS A 18 -1.88 16.87 -8.05
N ARG A 19 -1.14 16.19 -8.93
CA ARG A 19 -1.05 16.59 -10.34
C ARG A 19 -2.41 16.46 -11.03
N ASP A 20 -2.75 17.44 -11.87
CA ASP A 20 -4.05 17.52 -12.55
C ASP A 20 -4.36 16.27 -13.41
N ILE A 21 -3.33 15.56 -13.89
CA ILE A 21 -3.50 14.32 -14.68
C ILE A 21 -4.24 13.22 -13.92
N PHE A 22 -4.13 13.19 -12.60
CA PHE A 22 -4.82 12.22 -11.75
C PHE A 22 -6.22 12.68 -11.37
N LEU A 23 -6.44 14.00 -11.26
CA LEU A 23 -7.74 14.59 -10.93
C LEU A 23 -8.71 14.58 -12.13
N ASN A 24 -8.20 14.59 -13.36
CA ASN A 24 -9.01 14.64 -14.59
C ASN A 24 -9.56 13.26 -15.04
N GLY A 25 -9.59 12.26 -14.16
CA GLY A 25 -10.27 10.98 -14.43
C GLY A 25 -9.54 10.04 -15.38
N GLY A 26 -8.21 10.11 -15.46
CA GLY A 26 -7.42 9.00 -16.00
C GLY A 26 -7.70 7.72 -15.21
N ASP A 27 -7.57 6.54 -15.84
CA ASP A 27 -8.06 5.26 -15.29
C ASP A 27 -7.57 5.01 -13.83
N PRO A 28 -8.39 5.29 -12.79
CA PRO A 28 -7.88 5.60 -11.45
C PRO A 28 -7.24 4.40 -10.74
N THR A 29 -7.58 3.20 -11.18
CA THR A 29 -7.34 1.95 -10.43
C THR A 29 -6.04 1.24 -10.79
N VAL A 30 -5.34 1.67 -11.84
CA VAL A 30 -4.15 0.96 -12.35
C VAL A 30 -2.85 1.54 -11.82
N TRP A 31 -2.82 2.83 -11.47
CA TRP A 31 -1.58 3.52 -11.15
C TRP A 31 -1.17 3.34 -9.70
N THR A 32 0.00 2.73 -9.51
CA THR A 32 0.69 2.66 -8.23
C THR A 32 1.00 4.06 -7.71
N SER A 33 0.81 4.30 -6.41
CA SER A 33 1.11 5.56 -5.75
C SER A 33 2.60 5.87 -5.77
N ARG A 34 2.96 7.06 -6.26
CA ARG A 34 4.34 7.54 -6.35
C ARG A 34 4.45 8.93 -5.76
N LEU A 35 5.60 9.28 -5.20
CA LEU A 35 5.83 10.65 -4.72
C LEU A 35 5.68 11.69 -5.83
N SER A 36 5.98 11.30 -7.08
CA SER A 36 5.74 12.11 -8.27
C SER A 36 4.27 12.35 -8.63
N ASP A 37 3.32 11.76 -7.88
CA ASP A 37 1.90 12.11 -7.98
C ASP A 37 1.63 13.55 -7.51
N PHE A 38 2.55 14.11 -6.73
CA PHE A 38 2.45 15.43 -6.12
C PHE A 38 3.35 16.47 -6.80
N VAL A 39 2.94 17.73 -6.68
CA VAL A 39 3.75 18.91 -7.02
C VAL A 39 3.72 19.90 -5.84
N PRO A 40 4.85 20.55 -5.49
CA PRO A 40 4.86 21.61 -4.48
C PRO A 40 3.95 22.77 -4.87
N VAL A 41 3.23 23.34 -3.90
CA VAL A 41 2.32 24.49 -4.15
C VAL A 41 3.09 25.79 -4.41
N GLN A 42 4.29 25.92 -3.88
CA GLN A 42 5.12 27.13 -4.02
C GLN A 42 5.73 27.28 -5.43
N ASP A 43 5.77 26.20 -6.23
CA ASP A 43 6.16 26.26 -7.63
C ASP A 43 4.92 26.47 -8.50
N THR A 44 4.80 27.67 -9.08
CA THR A 44 3.92 27.85 -10.24
C THR A 44 4.66 27.23 -11.42
N PRO A 45 4.24 26.06 -11.95
CA PRO A 45 5.02 25.42 -12.99
C PRO A 45 5.04 26.32 -14.22
N THR A 46 6.23 26.77 -14.61
CA THR A 46 6.42 27.34 -15.95
C THR A 46 6.04 26.26 -16.97
N LEU A 47 5.45 26.66 -18.10
CA LEU A 47 4.85 25.77 -19.10
C LEU A 47 5.77 24.62 -19.62
N HIS A 48 7.07 24.70 -19.37
CA HIS A 48 8.09 23.75 -19.82
C HIS A 48 8.39 22.59 -18.85
N ASP A 49 7.92 22.62 -17.59
CA ASP A 49 8.26 21.57 -16.60
C ASP A 49 7.18 20.49 -16.45
N ARG A 50 6.15 20.50 -17.31
CA ARG A 50 5.04 19.53 -17.25
C ARG A 50 5.44 18.09 -17.58
N SER A 51 6.66 17.85 -18.08
CA SER A 51 7.13 16.52 -18.48
C SER A 51 8.13 15.86 -17.53
N SER A 52 8.60 16.55 -16.47
CA SER A 52 9.51 15.92 -15.52
C SER A 52 8.71 15.01 -14.56
N PHE A 53 8.96 13.71 -14.66
CA PHE A 53 8.41 12.71 -13.75
C PHE A 53 9.22 12.58 -12.45
N VAL A 54 10.28 13.39 -12.31
CA VAL A 54 11.19 13.37 -11.17
C VAL A 54 10.64 14.29 -10.08
N PHE A 55 10.47 13.75 -8.88
CA PHE A 55 10.05 14.51 -7.72
C PHE A 55 11.30 14.94 -6.94
N HIS A 56 11.53 16.24 -6.78
CA HIS A 56 12.71 16.75 -6.07
C HIS A 56 12.47 16.77 -4.56
N THR A 57 13.20 15.92 -3.80
CA THR A 57 13.04 15.80 -2.34
C THR A 57 13.73 16.90 -1.53
N ASP A 58 14.56 17.71 -2.18
CA ASP A 58 15.35 18.76 -1.51
C ASP A 58 14.53 20.01 -1.17
N MET A 59 13.27 20.05 -1.63
CA MET A 59 12.33 21.13 -1.39
C MET A 59 11.63 20.99 -0.04
N GLY A 60 11.20 22.11 0.55
CA GLY A 60 10.40 22.14 1.77
C GLY A 60 11.13 22.51 3.05
N GLU A 61 10.35 22.67 4.11
CA GLU A 61 10.83 23.05 5.43
C GLU A 61 11.56 21.86 6.07
N SER A 62 12.74 22.13 6.63
CA SER A 62 13.46 21.10 7.41
C SER A 62 12.71 20.82 8.70
N VAL A 63 12.59 19.54 9.04
CA VAL A 63 12.07 19.06 10.33
C VAL A 63 13.26 18.51 11.13
N PRO A 64 13.87 19.30 12.04
CA PRO A 64 15.13 18.94 12.69
C PRO A 64 15.04 17.75 13.64
N ASP A 65 13.87 17.52 14.23
CA ASP A 65 13.60 16.37 15.10
C ASP A 65 12.37 15.62 14.58
N PRO A 66 12.55 14.71 13.61
CA PRO A 66 11.46 13.94 13.03
C PRO A 66 10.76 13.03 14.05
N VAL A 67 11.46 12.58 15.08
CA VAL A 67 10.90 11.71 16.12
C VAL A 67 9.90 12.49 16.96
N THR A 68 10.32 13.61 17.54
CA THR A 68 9.44 14.48 18.33
C THR A 68 8.31 15.03 17.47
N PHE A 69 8.58 15.39 16.21
CA PHE A 69 7.56 15.85 15.28
C PHE A 69 6.46 14.80 15.08
N LEU A 70 6.81 13.54 14.82
CA LEU A 70 5.82 12.47 14.61
C LEU A 70 5.11 12.04 15.89
N GLN A 71 5.75 12.13 17.06
CA GLN A 71 5.06 11.89 18.33
C GLN A 71 3.94 12.91 18.56
N ASN A 72 4.18 14.18 18.19
CA ASN A 72 3.22 15.26 18.38
C ASN A 72 2.19 15.37 17.25
N ASN A 73 2.59 15.11 16.00
CA ASN A 73 1.79 15.37 14.80
C ASN A 73 1.47 14.13 13.98
N GLY A 74 2.07 12.98 14.26
CA GLY A 74 1.99 11.79 13.39
C GLY A 74 0.59 11.20 13.23
N ALA A 75 -0.36 11.57 14.10
CA ALA A 75 -1.78 11.23 13.91
C ALA A 75 -2.38 11.87 12.63
N GLN A 76 -1.73 12.89 12.07
CA GLN A 76 -2.16 13.59 10.86
C GLN A 76 -1.50 13.02 9.59
N PHE A 77 -0.44 12.23 9.72
CA PHE A 77 0.37 11.77 8.59
C PHE A 77 0.22 10.26 8.39
N LEU A 78 -0.18 9.87 7.18
CA LEU A 78 -0.38 8.47 6.79
C LEU A 78 0.63 8.07 5.71
N VAL A 79 1.26 6.90 5.87
CA VAL A 79 2.22 6.37 4.89
C VAL A 79 1.59 6.27 3.51
N TYR A 80 2.27 6.82 2.50
CA TYR A 80 1.77 6.87 1.13
C TYR A 80 2.61 6.04 0.15
N SER A 81 3.88 6.39 -0.01
CA SER A 81 4.77 5.79 -1.01
C SER A 81 6.23 5.91 -0.60
N VAL A 82 7.12 5.27 -1.34
CA VAL A 82 8.56 5.22 -1.10
C VAL A 82 9.32 5.54 -2.38
N ASP A 83 10.44 6.24 -2.25
CA ASP A 83 11.40 6.44 -3.33
C ASP A 83 12.74 5.80 -2.92
N PHE A 84 13.11 4.72 -3.60
CA PHE A 84 14.33 3.97 -3.33
C PHE A 84 15.58 4.66 -3.86
N ASP A 85 15.45 5.49 -4.91
CA ASP A 85 16.59 6.17 -5.50
C ASP A 85 17.01 7.35 -4.62
N GLN A 86 16.03 8.05 -4.04
CA GLN A 86 16.24 9.14 -3.08
C GLN A 86 16.28 8.66 -1.62
N ARG A 87 16.02 7.37 -1.36
CA ARG A 87 15.98 6.73 -0.03
C ARG A 87 15.07 7.47 0.95
N VAL A 88 13.84 7.78 0.52
CA VAL A 88 12.85 8.46 1.37
C VAL A 88 11.51 7.72 1.41
N LEU A 89 10.87 7.75 2.58
CA LEU A 89 9.48 7.34 2.79
C LEU A 89 8.61 8.59 2.86
N GLY A 90 7.59 8.66 2.00
CA GLY A 90 6.62 9.75 2.00
C GLY A 90 5.37 9.42 2.81
N LEU A 91 5.00 10.33 3.71
CA LEU A 91 3.76 10.32 4.45
C LEU A 91 2.93 11.54 4.04
N VAL A 92 1.64 11.35 3.81
CA VAL A 92 0.74 12.45 3.43
C VAL A 92 -0.14 12.83 4.60
N LYS A 93 -0.39 14.13 4.73
CA LYS A 93 -1.51 14.66 5.47
C LYS A 93 -2.58 15.06 4.46
N VAL A 94 -3.80 14.61 4.70
CA VAL A 94 -4.95 14.97 3.86
C VAL A 94 -5.68 16.17 4.43
N GLN A 95 -6.45 16.82 3.57
CA GLN A 95 -7.32 17.93 3.92
C GLN A 95 -8.21 17.62 5.13
N GLU A 96 -8.34 18.60 6.02
CA GLU A 96 -9.20 18.52 7.19
C GLU A 96 -10.66 18.19 6.81
N GLY A 97 -11.29 17.31 7.58
CA GLY A 97 -12.66 16.85 7.37
C GLY A 97 -12.81 15.62 6.46
N ILE A 98 -11.75 15.17 5.79
CA ILE A 98 -11.75 13.95 4.99
C ILE A 98 -11.41 12.73 5.86
N ASP A 99 -12.38 11.80 5.98
CA ASP A 99 -12.18 10.54 6.71
C ASP A 99 -11.66 9.44 5.77
N ILE A 100 -10.34 9.34 5.62
CA ILE A 100 -9.68 8.34 4.76
C ILE A 100 -10.09 6.90 5.11
N ARG A 101 -10.41 6.61 6.37
CA ARG A 101 -10.75 5.25 6.83
C ARG A 101 -11.98 4.68 6.13
N LYS A 102 -12.87 5.55 5.65
CA LYS A 102 -14.10 5.17 4.94
C LYS A 102 -13.90 5.04 3.43
N ALA A 103 -12.72 5.38 2.92
CA ALA A 103 -12.42 5.29 1.50
C ALA A 103 -12.40 3.83 1.03
N PRO A 104 -12.94 3.51 -0.16
CA PRO A 104 -12.87 2.17 -0.73
C PRO A 104 -11.42 1.74 -1.03
N PHE A 105 -10.55 2.71 -1.34
CA PHE A 105 -9.12 2.55 -1.60
C PHE A 105 -8.37 3.71 -0.94
N VAL A 106 -7.54 3.40 0.05
CA VAL A 106 -6.86 4.40 0.87
C VAL A 106 -5.91 5.24 0.04
N TYR A 107 -5.14 4.61 -0.84
CA TYR A 107 -4.16 5.31 -1.68
C TYR A 107 -4.78 6.35 -2.62
N GLN A 108 -5.98 6.05 -3.14
CA GLN A 108 -6.69 6.96 -4.03
C GLN A 108 -7.18 8.19 -3.24
N ALA A 109 -7.77 7.97 -2.07
CA ALA A 109 -8.20 9.06 -1.20
C ALA A 109 -7.02 9.92 -0.72
N GLN A 110 -5.88 9.29 -0.40
CA GLN A 110 -4.64 10.00 -0.11
C GLN A 110 -4.19 10.87 -1.29
N ARG A 111 -4.12 10.29 -2.50
CA ARG A 111 -3.68 10.98 -3.71
C ARG A 111 -4.56 12.20 -4.01
N GLU A 112 -5.88 12.04 -3.92
CA GLU A 112 -6.86 13.07 -4.27
C GLU A 112 -6.92 14.22 -3.26
N ASN A 113 -6.59 13.97 -1.98
CA ASN A 113 -6.84 14.91 -0.89
C ASN A 113 -5.58 15.35 -0.12
N ALA A 114 -4.37 14.96 -0.55
CA ALA A 114 -3.14 15.36 0.13
C ALA A 114 -2.91 16.88 0.04
N GLU A 115 -2.59 17.49 1.19
CA GLU A 115 -2.23 18.91 1.33
C GLU A 115 -0.77 19.10 1.77
N GLU A 116 -0.23 18.16 2.53
CA GLU A 116 1.17 18.15 2.94
C GLU A 116 1.80 16.78 2.72
N LEU A 117 3.09 16.79 2.37
CA LEU A 117 3.93 15.62 2.22
C LEU A 117 5.12 15.74 3.16
N LEU A 118 5.22 14.81 4.10
CA LEU A 118 6.38 14.62 4.96
C LEU A 118 7.27 13.54 4.37
N LEU A 119 8.51 13.88 4.07
CA LEU A 119 9.54 12.97 3.59
C LEU A 119 10.47 12.60 4.74
N LEU A 120 10.64 11.30 4.97
CA LEU A 120 11.56 10.77 5.97
C LEU A 120 12.69 10.00 5.28
N SER A 121 13.95 10.35 5.55
CA SER A 121 15.09 9.53 5.13
C SER A 121 15.03 8.13 5.75
N PHE A 122 15.45 7.12 4.99
CA PHE A 122 15.57 5.73 5.46
C PHE A 122 16.42 5.62 6.72
N ASP A 123 17.42 6.48 6.87
CA ASP A 123 18.36 6.42 7.99
C ASP A 123 17.70 6.81 9.32
N VAL A 124 16.60 7.57 9.26
CA VAL A 124 15.83 8.04 10.42
C VAL A 124 14.70 7.07 10.80
N LEU A 125 14.22 6.28 9.85
CA LEU A 125 13.05 5.40 10.04
C LEU A 125 13.16 4.45 11.24
N PRO A 126 14.31 3.79 11.51
CA PRO A 126 14.42 2.91 12.69
C PRO A 126 14.18 3.67 14.00
N LYS A 127 14.76 4.86 14.15
CA LYS A 127 14.61 5.70 15.36
C LYS A 127 13.16 6.10 15.57
N VAL A 128 12.49 6.51 14.49
CA VAL A 128 11.05 6.85 14.50
C VAL A 128 10.22 5.64 14.90
N ALA A 129 10.43 4.49 14.25
CA ALA A 129 9.66 3.28 14.52
C ALA A 129 9.80 2.80 15.99
N ASP A 130 11.02 2.83 16.53
CA ASP A 130 11.28 2.45 17.92
C ASP A 130 10.61 3.42 18.90
N ALA A 131 10.69 4.72 18.64
CA ALA A 131 10.07 5.76 19.47
C ALA A 131 8.53 5.67 19.49
N LEU A 132 7.90 5.29 18.37
CA LEU A 132 6.45 5.14 18.30
C LEU A 132 5.97 3.82 18.91
N THR A 133 6.74 2.74 18.78
CA THR A 133 6.39 1.41 19.35
C THR A 133 6.27 1.48 20.88
N GLY A 134 7.14 2.23 21.56
CA GLY A 134 7.16 2.34 23.02
C GLY A 134 5.99 3.13 23.62
N THR A 135 5.18 3.83 22.81
CA THR A 135 4.19 4.77 23.32
C THR A 135 2.78 4.20 23.51
N ARG A 136 2.44 3.00 22.98
CA ARG A 136 1.04 2.54 22.92
C ARG A 136 0.80 1.04 23.08
N ALA A 137 -0.47 0.71 23.33
CA ALA A 137 -1.00 -0.63 23.41
C ALA A 137 -0.75 -1.40 22.09
N THR A 138 -0.37 -2.67 22.23
CA THR A 138 -0.05 -3.57 21.12
C THR A 138 -1.26 -3.76 20.19
N VAL A 139 -1.18 -3.20 18.99
CA VAL A 139 -2.15 -3.42 17.91
C VAL A 139 -1.86 -4.75 17.23
N LYS A 140 -2.91 -5.57 17.03
CA LYS A 140 -2.79 -6.83 16.29
C LYS A 140 -2.99 -6.59 14.80
N ASN A 141 -2.11 -7.12 13.98
CA ASN A 141 -2.20 -6.98 12.52
C ASN A 141 -2.79 -8.23 11.87
N ILE A 142 -3.65 -8.03 10.88
CA ILE A 142 -4.11 -9.06 9.94
C ILE A 142 -3.71 -8.63 8.53
N PHE A 143 -2.98 -9.48 7.83
CA PHE A 143 -2.60 -9.28 6.44
C PHE A 143 -3.52 -10.10 5.53
N LEU A 144 -4.30 -9.43 4.69
CA LEU A 144 -5.23 -10.04 3.75
C LEU A 144 -4.63 -10.00 2.33
N TYR A 145 -4.05 -11.13 1.93
CA TYR A 145 -3.56 -11.38 0.58
C TYR A 145 -4.65 -11.97 -0.30
N ASN A 146 -4.52 -11.77 -1.60
CA ASN A 146 -5.50 -12.25 -2.55
C ASN A 146 -4.93 -12.45 -3.95
N THR A 147 -5.58 -13.27 -4.77
CA THR A 147 -5.22 -13.44 -6.20
C THR A 147 -5.82 -12.35 -7.10
N GLY A 148 -6.46 -11.32 -6.53
CA GLY A 148 -7.25 -10.36 -7.29
C GLY A 148 -8.63 -10.93 -7.66
N ARG A 149 -9.61 -10.04 -7.84
CA ARG A 149 -10.98 -10.36 -8.32
C ARG A 149 -11.70 -11.52 -7.58
N CYS A 150 -11.31 -11.80 -6.34
CA CYS A 150 -11.84 -12.88 -5.50
C CYS A 150 -12.78 -12.39 -4.39
N GLY A 151 -13.23 -11.13 -4.44
CA GLY A 151 -14.08 -10.54 -3.41
C GLY A 151 -13.32 -10.01 -2.19
N SER A 152 -12.02 -9.75 -2.31
CA SER A 152 -11.20 -9.19 -1.22
C SER A 152 -11.71 -7.82 -0.74
N THR A 153 -12.24 -6.97 -1.63
CA THR A 153 -12.91 -5.71 -1.25
C THR A 153 -14.18 -5.95 -0.43
N LEU A 154 -14.97 -6.97 -0.76
CA LEU A 154 -16.15 -7.34 0.04
C LEU A 154 -15.73 -7.82 1.43
N MET A 155 -14.73 -8.71 1.50
CA MET A 155 -14.18 -9.18 2.77
C MET A 155 -13.64 -8.03 3.62
N CYS A 156 -12.93 -7.07 3.03
CA CYS A 156 -12.45 -5.86 3.70
C CYS A 156 -13.62 -5.10 4.36
N LYS A 157 -14.72 -4.90 3.65
CA LYS A 157 -15.93 -4.26 4.20
C LYS A 157 -16.59 -5.09 5.30
N CYS A 158 -16.61 -6.42 5.18
CA CYS A 158 -17.11 -7.29 6.24
C CYS A 158 -16.27 -7.21 7.51
N MET A 159 -14.94 -7.11 7.38
CA MET A 159 -14.04 -6.94 8.52
C MET A 159 -14.27 -5.60 9.22
N ASP A 160 -14.57 -4.54 8.48
CA ASP A 160 -14.78 -3.19 9.02
C ASP A 160 -16.05 -3.06 9.89
N VAL A 161 -17.02 -3.98 9.73
CA VAL A 161 -18.23 -4.07 10.56
C VAL A 161 -17.92 -4.63 11.96
N ILE A 162 -16.77 -5.29 12.15
CA ILE A 162 -16.37 -5.83 13.45
C ILE A 162 -15.88 -4.69 14.34
N ASN A 163 -16.48 -4.56 15.53
CA ASN A 163 -16.31 -3.39 16.40
C ASN A 163 -14.86 -3.03 16.70
N ASP A 164 -14.00 -4.01 16.99
CA ASP A 164 -12.59 -3.83 17.37
C ASP A 164 -11.61 -3.91 16.20
N VAL A 165 -12.10 -4.07 14.96
CA VAL A 165 -11.29 -4.15 13.73
C VAL A 165 -11.41 -2.87 12.91
N GLN A 166 -10.28 -2.32 12.48
CA GLN A 166 -10.18 -1.35 11.40
C GLN A 166 -9.73 -2.08 10.14
N ALA A 167 -10.57 -2.09 9.09
CA ALA A 167 -10.14 -2.61 7.80
C ALA A 167 -9.55 -1.49 6.94
N VAL A 168 -8.42 -1.74 6.31
CA VAL A 168 -7.66 -0.76 5.51
C VAL A 168 -7.45 -1.35 4.13
N SER A 169 -8.08 -0.75 3.13
CA SER A 169 -8.04 -1.25 1.75
C SER A 169 -6.93 -0.57 0.96
N GLU A 170 -5.98 -1.37 0.48
CA GLU A 170 -4.92 -0.98 -0.46
C GLU A 170 -4.04 0.19 0.01
N PRO A 171 -3.34 0.06 1.16
CA PRO A 171 -2.21 0.94 1.46
C PRO A 171 -1.07 0.66 0.45
N ASP A 172 -0.88 1.56 -0.51
CA ASP A 172 -0.15 1.22 -1.74
C ASP A 172 1.38 1.29 -1.60
N VAL A 173 1.90 1.75 -0.45
CA VAL A 173 3.34 1.66 -0.13
C VAL A 173 3.88 0.23 -0.31
N PHE A 174 3.09 -0.79 0.04
CA PHE A 174 3.50 -2.18 -0.14
C PHE A 174 3.60 -2.56 -1.62
N GLN A 175 2.69 -2.04 -2.45
CA GLN A 175 2.71 -2.22 -3.90
C GLN A 175 4.01 -1.68 -4.52
N VAL A 176 4.42 -0.47 -4.12
CA VAL A 176 5.65 0.17 -4.58
C VAL A 176 6.89 -0.65 -4.20
N ILE A 177 6.91 -1.22 -3.00
CA ILE A 177 8.01 -2.08 -2.55
C ILE A 177 8.10 -3.35 -3.41
N ILE A 178 6.98 -3.95 -3.82
CA ILE A 178 7.00 -5.10 -4.74
C ILE A 178 7.54 -4.73 -6.10
N GLU A 179 7.17 -3.56 -6.64
CA GLU A 179 7.74 -3.10 -7.91
C GLU A 179 9.27 -3.16 -7.83
N ARG A 180 9.87 -2.63 -6.74
CA ARG A 180 11.32 -2.70 -6.53
C ARG A 180 11.85 -4.13 -6.45
N VAL A 181 11.15 -5.05 -5.78
CA VAL A 181 11.57 -6.45 -5.63
C VAL A 181 11.46 -7.23 -6.94
N CYS A 182 10.35 -7.06 -7.67
CA CYS A 182 10.02 -7.84 -8.84
C CYS A 182 10.60 -7.29 -10.15
N THR A 183 10.93 -5.99 -10.25
CA THR A 183 11.56 -5.44 -11.46
C THR A 183 13.05 -5.72 -11.54
N ARG A 184 13.67 -6.27 -10.49
CA ARG A 184 15.09 -6.60 -10.51
C ARG A 184 15.33 -7.90 -11.27
N HIS A 185 16.22 -7.83 -12.27
CA HIS A 185 16.71 -9.00 -13.01
C HIS A 185 17.69 -9.86 -12.20
N VAL A 186 18.16 -9.35 -11.05
CA VAL A 186 19.13 -10.01 -10.17
C VAL A 186 18.45 -10.27 -8.82
N PRO A 187 18.66 -11.45 -8.20
CA PRO A 187 18.16 -11.73 -6.87
C PRO A 187 18.58 -10.65 -5.84
N LEU A 188 17.70 -10.34 -4.89
CA LEU A 188 18.03 -9.43 -3.79
C LEU A 188 19.21 -9.97 -2.98
N THR A 189 20.15 -9.08 -2.68
CA THR A 189 21.23 -9.33 -1.71
C THR A 189 20.66 -9.48 -0.30
N SER A 190 21.48 -9.90 0.67
CA SER A 190 21.04 -9.90 2.08
C SER A 190 20.70 -8.50 2.55
N ASP A 191 21.58 -7.54 2.26
CA ASP A 191 21.44 -6.14 2.67
C ASP A 191 20.18 -5.51 2.08
N ASP A 192 19.86 -5.78 0.81
CA ASP A 192 18.61 -5.32 0.19
C ASP A 192 17.39 -5.87 0.93
N LYS A 193 17.41 -7.15 1.32
CA LYS A 193 16.28 -7.78 2.04
C LYS A 193 16.11 -7.16 3.42
N ASP A 194 17.21 -6.90 4.13
CA ASP A 194 17.18 -6.32 5.46
C ASP A 194 16.65 -4.88 5.41
N GLU A 195 17.06 -4.09 4.40
CA GLU A 195 16.50 -2.77 4.16
C GLU A 195 15.00 -2.83 3.82
N ILE A 196 14.58 -3.73 2.94
CA ILE A 196 13.16 -3.91 2.61
C ILE A 196 12.35 -4.33 3.84
N ILE A 197 12.86 -5.25 4.65
CA ILE A 197 12.20 -5.69 5.90
C ILE A 197 12.07 -4.51 6.87
N MET A 198 13.12 -3.68 7.00
CA MET A 198 13.10 -2.47 7.82
C MET A 198 12.04 -1.48 7.32
N LEU A 199 11.94 -1.23 6.00
CA LEU A 199 10.92 -0.36 5.42
C LEU A 199 9.50 -0.88 5.64
N LEU A 200 9.29 -2.18 5.43
CA LEU A 200 7.99 -2.83 5.66
C LEU A 200 7.59 -2.72 7.14
N ARG A 201 8.54 -2.94 8.06
CA ARG A 201 8.31 -2.83 9.51
C ARG A 201 7.94 -1.40 9.89
N CYS A 202 8.72 -0.41 9.44
CA CYS A 202 8.45 0.99 9.73
C CYS A 202 7.09 1.43 9.14
N SER A 203 6.76 0.99 7.92
CA SER A 203 5.48 1.28 7.27
C SER A 203 4.31 0.74 8.09
N VAL A 204 4.37 -0.52 8.55
CA VAL A 204 3.32 -1.11 9.40
C VAL A 204 3.18 -0.36 10.71
N ILE A 205 4.29 -0.01 11.38
CA ILE A 205 4.26 0.74 12.65
C ILE A 205 3.64 2.13 12.46
N LEU A 206 4.03 2.85 11.42
CA LEU A 206 3.51 4.19 11.12
C LEU A 206 2.02 4.16 10.74
N LEU A 207 1.61 3.20 9.91
CA LEU A 207 0.19 2.98 9.59
C LEU A 207 -0.61 2.66 10.86
N ASN A 208 -0.11 1.73 11.69
CA ASN A 208 -0.75 1.39 12.96
C ASN A 208 -0.88 2.60 13.88
N PHE A 209 0.18 3.39 13.99
CA PHE A 209 0.21 4.61 14.79
C PHE A 209 -0.88 5.59 14.35
N TYR A 210 -1.01 5.83 13.04
CA TYR A 210 -2.05 6.69 12.49
C TYR A 210 -3.45 6.18 12.84
N PHE A 211 -3.78 4.93 12.48
CA PHE A 211 -5.15 4.43 12.67
C PHE A 211 -5.53 4.29 14.14
N GLN A 212 -4.60 3.88 15.00
CA GLN A 212 -4.84 3.78 16.45
C GLN A 212 -5.09 5.14 17.09
N GLN A 213 -4.51 6.23 16.57
CA GLN A 213 -4.81 7.59 17.06
C GLN A 213 -6.19 8.06 16.65
N GLN A 214 -6.58 7.74 15.42
CA GLN A 214 -7.86 8.17 14.87
C GLN A 214 -9.03 7.41 15.51
N ASP A 215 -8.80 6.16 15.93
CA ASP A 215 -9.77 5.39 16.70
C ASP A 215 -9.08 4.39 17.65
N PRO A 216 -8.84 4.77 18.92
CA PRO A 216 -8.21 3.90 19.91
C PRO A 216 -9.03 2.64 20.27
N SER A 217 -10.32 2.58 19.91
CA SER A 217 -11.16 1.40 20.15
C SER A 217 -10.83 0.23 19.21
N LYS A 218 -10.18 0.52 18.08
CA LYS A 218 -9.74 -0.47 17.10
C LYS A 218 -8.42 -1.09 17.55
N THR A 219 -8.49 -2.28 18.12
CA THR A 219 -7.30 -3.01 18.62
C THR A 219 -6.69 -3.96 17.58
N VAL A 220 -7.41 -4.19 16.49
CA VAL A 220 -6.99 -5.02 15.36
C VAL A 220 -7.03 -4.19 14.08
N ILE A 221 -5.97 -4.23 13.27
CA ILE A 221 -5.97 -3.61 11.94
C ILE A 221 -5.82 -4.70 10.88
N CYS A 222 -6.75 -4.74 9.93
CA CYS A 222 -6.73 -5.64 8.80
C CYS A 222 -6.32 -4.88 7.53
N TYR A 223 -5.12 -5.14 7.03
CA TYR A 223 -4.62 -4.59 5.79
C TYR A 223 -4.98 -5.50 4.62
N LYS A 224 -5.92 -5.07 3.78
CA LYS A 224 -6.20 -5.70 2.49
C LYS A 224 -5.21 -5.16 1.47
N PHE A 225 -4.41 -6.05 0.90
CA PHE A 225 -3.41 -5.68 -0.08
C PHE A 225 -3.91 -5.79 -1.53
N ARG A 226 -3.17 -5.22 -2.46
CA ARG A 226 -3.28 -5.55 -3.89
C ARG A 226 -2.75 -6.98 -4.12
N SER A 227 -3.14 -7.59 -5.24
CA SER A 227 -2.89 -9.01 -5.50
C SER A 227 -1.40 -9.38 -5.51
N GLU A 228 -0.58 -8.46 -5.95
CA GLU A 228 0.85 -8.59 -6.19
C GLU A 228 1.64 -8.65 -4.87
N VAL A 229 1.05 -8.15 -3.77
CA VAL A 229 1.70 -8.15 -2.44
C VAL A 229 1.95 -9.55 -1.88
N ILE A 230 1.30 -10.57 -2.43
CA ILE A 230 1.62 -11.95 -2.10
C ILE A 230 3.08 -12.33 -2.40
N PHE A 231 3.72 -11.68 -3.37
CA PHE A 231 5.10 -12.01 -3.77
C PHE A 231 6.16 -11.55 -2.76
N ILE A 232 5.79 -10.69 -1.80
CA ILE A 232 6.67 -10.28 -0.69
C ILE A 232 6.12 -10.72 0.68
N ALA A 233 5.18 -11.66 0.71
CA ALA A 233 4.51 -12.07 1.94
C ALA A 233 5.48 -12.62 2.99
N ASP A 234 6.57 -13.28 2.58
CA ASP A 234 7.61 -13.77 3.49
C ASP A 234 8.42 -12.62 4.12
N LEU A 235 8.75 -11.58 3.35
CA LEU A 235 9.43 -10.38 3.84
C LEU A 235 8.53 -9.59 4.80
N LEU A 236 7.24 -9.46 4.45
CA LEU A 236 6.27 -8.75 5.28
C LEU A 236 5.97 -9.52 6.59
N GLN A 237 5.93 -10.86 6.56
CA GLN A 237 5.82 -11.66 7.78
C GLN A 237 7.08 -11.52 8.66
N LYS A 238 8.29 -11.42 8.09
CA LYS A 238 9.51 -11.13 8.87
C LYS A 238 9.47 -9.74 9.49
N ALA A 239 8.90 -8.75 8.79
CA ALA A 239 8.76 -7.38 9.27
C ALA A 239 7.74 -7.24 10.41
N ALA A 240 6.68 -8.06 10.40
CA ALA A 240 5.67 -8.10 11.46
C ALA A 240 5.33 -9.56 11.84
N PRO A 241 6.19 -10.23 12.64
CA PRO A 241 6.07 -11.67 12.94
C PRO A 241 4.76 -12.08 13.62
N GLU A 242 4.17 -11.19 14.41
CA GLU A 242 2.92 -11.45 15.14
C GLU A 242 1.66 -11.26 14.27
N ALA A 243 1.81 -10.75 13.04
CA ALA A 243 0.68 -10.55 12.14
C ALA A 243 0.07 -11.90 11.73
N LYS A 244 -1.26 -11.99 11.79
CA LYS A 244 -2.00 -13.13 11.24
C LYS A 244 -2.23 -12.91 9.75
N THR A 245 -2.30 -14.00 9.00
CA THR A 245 -2.47 -13.94 7.54
C THR A 245 -3.77 -14.60 7.11
N ILE A 246 -4.51 -13.92 6.23
CA ILE A 246 -5.66 -14.45 5.49
C ILE A 246 -5.27 -14.44 4.00
N PHE A 247 -5.47 -15.56 3.32
CA PHE A 247 -5.30 -15.64 1.87
C PHE A 247 -6.63 -15.97 1.20
N MET A 248 -7.07 -15.08 0.31
CA MET A 248 -8.29 -15.25 -0.47
C MET A 248 -7.98 -15.66 -1.91
N TYR A 249 -8.61 -16.74 -2.35
CA TYR A 249 -8.46 -17.31 -3.68
C TYR A 249 -9.82 -17.41 -4.39
N ARG A 250 -9.80 -17.32 -5.72
CA ARG A 250 -10.93 -17.66 -6.58
C ARG A 250 -10.46 -18.58 -7.70
N ASP A 251 -11.32 -19.51 -8.11
CA ASP A 251 -11.04 -20.38 -9.25
C ASP A 251 -10.72 -19.58 -10.51
N LEU A 252 -9.83 -20.12 -11.34
CA LEU A 252 -9.33 -19.44 -12.54
C LEU A 252 -10.46 -18.99 -13.49
N PRO A 253 -11.49 -19.81 -13.80
CA PRO A 253 -12.63 -19.36 -14.59
C PRO A 253 -13.35 -18.15 -13.97
N GLY A 254 -13.70 -18.21 -12.68
CA GLY A 254 -14.37 -17.12 -11.99
C GLY A 254 -13.53 -15.83 -11.91
N PHE A 255 -12.22 -15.96 -11.74
CA PHE A 255 -11.28 -14.84 -11.83
C PHE A 255 -11.30 -14.22 -13.22
N TYR A 256 -11.11 -15.04 -14.25
CA TYR A 256 -11.00 -14.60 -15.64
C TYR A 256 -12.26 -13.89 -16.10
N ASP A 257 -13.43 -14.46 -15.84
CA ASP A 257 -14.72 -13.84 -16.14
C ASP A 257 -14.84 -12.47 -15.47
N SER A 258 -14.47 -12.36 -14.19
CA SER A 258 -14.52 -11.09 -13.46
C SER A 258 -13.52 -10.04 -13.96
N TYR A 259 -12.36 -10.48 -14.44
CA TYR A 259 -11.32 -9.63 -14.98
C TYR A 259 -11.67 -9.12 -16.38
N MET A 260 -12.17 -9.99 -17.26
CA MET A 260 -12.66 -9.59 -18.59
C MET A 260 -13.85 -8.63 -18.49
N ASN A 261 -14.74 -8.85 -17.52
CA ASN A 261 -15.82 -7.91 -17.21
C ASN A 261 -15.28 -6.54 -16.76
N LEU A 262 -14.15 -6.47 -16.04
CA LEU A 262 -13.57 -5.19 -15.65
C LEU A 262 -12.99 -4.44 -16.85
N LEU A 263 -12.18 -5.12 -17.67
CA LEU A 263 -11.47 -4.50 -18.79
C LEU A 263 -12.37 -4.13 -19.97
N PHE A 264 -13.40 -4.92 -20.22
CA PHE A 264 -14.19 -4.83 -21.45
C PHE A 264 -15.68 -4.63 -21.19
N ASN A 265 -16.07 -4.13 -20.02
CA ASN A 265 -17.47 -3.86 -19.74
C ASN A 265 -18.08 -2.95 -20.81
N GLY A 266 -19.22 -3.33 -21.38
CA GLY A 266 -19.89 -2.54 -22.42
C GLY A 266 -19.15 -2.44 -23.76
N SER A 267 -18.08 -3.21 -23.98
CA SER A 267 -17.26 -3.15 -25.19
C SER A 267 -17.43 -4.37 -26.10
N TYR A 268 -17.48 -4.15 -27.42
CA TYR A 268 -17.51 -5.23 -28.43
C TYR A 268 -16.29 -6.15 -28.33
N TRP A 269 -15.17 -5.64 -27.83
CA TRP A 269 -13.94 -6.41 -27.62
C TRP A 269 -14.14 -7.60 -26.68
N ARG A 270 -15.06 -7.50 -25.71
CA ARG A 270 -15.43 -8.63 -24.87
C ARG A 270 -15.93 -9.81 -25.70
N TYR A 271 -16.89 -9.55 -26.57
CA TYR A 271 -17.46 -10.57 -27.46
C TYR A 271 -16.38 -11.17 -28.35
N LEU A 272 -15.49 -10.33 -28.91
CA LEU A 272 -14.39 -10.80 -29.73
C LEU A 272 -13.43 -11.72 -28.93
N PHE A 273 -13.01 -11.34 -27.72
CA PHE A 273 -12.12 -12.18 -26.91
C PHE A 273 -12.78 -13.48 -26.44
N GLU A 274 -14.03 -13.42 -25.98
CA GLU A 274 -14.80 -14.59 -25.54
C GLU A 274 -15.03 -15.58 -26.71
N THR A 275 -15.30 -15.09 -27.93
CA THR A 275 -15.63 -15.95 -29.07
C THR A 275 -14.43 -16.36 -29.95
N THR A 276 -13.41 -15.50 -30.08
CA THR A 276 -12.28 -15.71 -31.01
C THR A 276 -11.18 -16.57 -30.37
N LEU A 277 -10.89 -16.37 -29.08
CA LEU A 277 -9.88 -17.18 -28.40
C LEU A 277 -10.39 -18.56 -27.98
N ARG A 278 -11.72 -18.79 -28.05
CA ARG A 278 -12.39 -20.03 -27.63
C ARG A 278 -11.88 -20.59 -26.30
N LEU A 279 -11.54 -19.71 -25.35
CA LEU A 279 -11.10 -20.12 -24.02
C LEU A 279 -12.21 -20.88 -23.30
N ASP A 280 -13.46 -20.62 -23.65
CA ASP A 280 -14.63 -21.38 -23.23
C ASP A 280 -14.52 -22.88 -23.60
N VAL A 281 -13.89 -23.26 -24.71
CA VAL A 281 -13.69 -24.66 -25.10
C VAL A 281 -12.67 -25.37 -24.21
N LEU A 282 -11.64 -24.65 -23.72
CA LEU A 282 -10.63 -25.20 -22.82
C LEU A 282 -11.15 -25.33 -21.38
N PHE A 283 -12.06 -24.45 -20.94
CA PHE A 283 -12.64 -24.49 -19.60
C PHE A 283 -14.00 -25.21 -19.52
N ARG A 284 -14.67 -25.46 -20.66
CA ARG A 284 -15.79 -26.40 -20.79
C ARG A 284 -15.32 -27.82 -21.07
N ILE A 285 -14.30 -28.30 -20.35
CA ILE A 285 -14.17 -29.75 -20.18
C ILE A 285 -15.43 -30.17 -19.42
N PRO A 286 -16.28 -31.06 -19.97
CA PRO A 286 -17.40 -31.59 -19.22
C PRO A 286 -16.83 -32.14 -17.92
N ARG A 287 -17.24 -31.59 -16.77
CA ARG A 287 -17.02 -32.26 -15.49
C ARG A 287 -17.81 -33.56 -15.58
N THR A 288 -17.17 -34.61 -16.08
CA THR A 288 -17.66 -35.96 -15.83
C THR A 288 -17.72 -36.07 -14.32
N LYS A 289 -18.92 -36.36 -13.79
CA LYS A 289 -19.11 -36.66 -12.37
C LYS A 289 -18.35 -37.96 -12.08
N THR A 290 -17.03 -37.90 -11.95
CA THR A 290 -16.28 -38.98 -11.33
C THR A 290 -16.55 -38.87 -9.84
N ASN A 291 -17.29 -39.85 -9.33
CA ASN A 291 -17.55 -40.09 -7.92
C ASN A 291 -16.23 -40.27 -7.16
N TYR A 292 -15.54 -39.19 -6.82
CA TYR A 292 -14.55 -39.24 -5.76
C TYR A 292 -15.31 -39.17 -4.43
N ARG A 293 -15.41 -40.33 -3.77
CA ARG A 293 -15.71 -40.39 -2.34
C ARG A 293 -14.71 -39.47 -1.63
N SER A 294 -15.24 -38.38 -1.08
CA SER A 294 -14.50 -37.44 -0.27
C SER A 294 -14.03 -38.15 1.00
N SER A 295 -12.77 -38.58 1.04
CA SER A 295 -12.10 -38.87 2.30
C SER A 295 -11.80 -37.52 2.95
N TYR A 296 -12.61 -37.14 3.93
CA TYR A 296 -12.38 -35.96 4.76
C TYR A 296 -11.04 -36.13 5.50
N PHE A 297 -9.98 -35.49 5.01
CA PHE A 297 -8.84 -35.15 5.85
C PHE A 297 -9.24 -33.92 6.66
N LEU A 298 -9.64 -34.16 7.90
CA LEU A 298 -9.72 -33.15 8.95
C LEU A 298 -8.31 -32.57 9.16
N LEU A 299 -8.06 -31.41 8.58
CA LEU A 299 -6.93 -30.58 8.99
C LEU A 299 -7.31 -29.96 10.34
N ASN A 300 -6.72 -30.47 11.42
CA ASN A 300 -6.81 -29.88 12.74
C ASN A 300 -6.20 -28.47 12.70
N ILE A 301 -7.04 -27.44 12.65
CA ILE A 301 -6.65 -26.08 13.01
C ILE A 301 -6.66 -26.04 14.54
N ARG A 302 -5.48 -26.04 15.16
CA ARG A 302 -5.35 -25.62 16.56
C ARG A 302 -5.38 -24.09 16.59
N VAL A 303 -6.34 -23.57 17.36
CA VAL A 303 -6.47 -22.16 17.77
C VAL A 303 -5.28 -21.73 18.60
#